data_AF-A0A099TD23-F1
#
_entry.id   AF-A0A099TD23-F1
#
_cell.length_a   1.000
_cell.length_b   1.000
_cell.length_c   1.000
_cell.angle_alpha   90.00
_cell.angle_beta   90.00
_cell.angle_gamma   90.00
#
_symmetry.space_group_name_H-M   'P 1'
#
loop_
_entity.id
_entity.type
_entity.pdbx_description
1 polymer ?
#
loop_
_entity_poly.entity_id
_entity_poly.type
_entity_poly.pdbx_seq_one_letter_code
_entity_poly.pdbx_strand_id
1 'polypeptide(L)'
;MTFHTPEEKLKNLKAKLGPEFGTAIYWLDNALTNAFIELQIFHGFFVTSPKRVEVLNEASGLVATYAGKTLWDSLCMSICRLTDPKKSVGQPNLCLETLCDYLKEAEHPEFRTLLNDAMQTAKPFRARRNKVLAHADIDIATKISTIKGNSYNDTKNCLDKCAVCVNYVYGEFFATTMLYDDCITATKDERAFLKSLYLGNKLIADNSAATKAAVVKKDWTEVERLETEVEVPGWIERE
;
A
#
# COMPACT_ATOMS: atom_id res chain seq x y z
N MET A 1 5.23 -25.67 -3.93
CA MET A 1 4.39 -24.48 -4.16
C MET A 1 4.27 -24.33 -5.67
N THR A 2 3.13 -24.65 -6.26
CA THR A 2 2.92 -24.52 -7.70
C THR A 2 2.63 -23.05 -7.98
N PHE A 3 3.54 -22.36 -8.68
CA PHE A 3 3.31 -20.98 -9.06
C PHE A 3 2.31 -20.98 -10.21
N HIS A 4 1.10 -20.51 -9.94
CA HIS A 4 0.10 -20.28 -10.98
C HIS A 4 0.29 -18.90 -11.57
N THR A 5 0.23 -18.79 -12.90
CA THR A 5 0.16 -17.48 -13.53
C THR A 5 -1.17 -16.79 -13.18
N PRO A 6 -1.29 -15.46 -13.31
CA PRO A 6 -2.55 -14.76 -13.10
C PRO A 6 -3.70 -15.33 -13.96
N GLU A 7 -3.40 -15.73 -15.20
CA GLU A 7 -4.35 -16.34 -16.13
C GLU A 7 -4.81 -17.73 -15.67
N GLU A 8 -3.89 -18.56 -15.16
CA GLU A 8 -4.22 -19.87 -14.60
C GLU A 8 -5.10 -19.75 -13.35
N LYS A 9 -4.76 -18.81 -12.45
CA LYS A 9 -5.56 -18.54 -11.25
C LYS A 9 -6.99 -18.13 -11.64
N LEU A 10 -7.14 -17.20 -12.58
CA LEU A 10 -8.45 -16.76 -13.06
C LEU A 10 -9.23 -17.92 -13.72
N LYS A 11 -8.56 -18.73 -14.54
CA LYS A 11 -9.18 -19.90 -15.18
C LYS A 11 -9.71 -20.89 -14.14
N ASN A 12 -8.94 -21.17 -13.10
CA ASN A 12 -9.33 -22.08 -12.02
C ASN A 12 -10.52 -21.54 -11.22
N LEU A 13 -10.51 -20.24 -10.89
CA LEU A 13 -11.64 -19.57 -10.21
C LEU A 13 -12.92 -19.65 -11.05
N LYS A 14 -12.85 -19.34 -12.35
CA LYS A 14 -14.00 -19.44 -13.27
C LYS A 14 -14.52 -20.86 -13.40
N ALA A 15 -13.64 -21.86 -13.46
CA ALA A 15 -14.03 -23.26 -13.55
C ALA A 15 -14.79 -23.75 -12.30
N LYS A 16 -14.42 -23.23 -11.12
CA LYS A 16 -15.02 -23.66 -9.85
C LYS A 16 -16.27 -22.88 -9.46
N LEU A 17 -16.27 -21.55 -9.66
CA LEU A 17 -17.32 -20.64 -9.19
C LEU A 17 -18.28 -20.18 -10.30
N GLY A 18 -17.97 -20.49 -11.56
CA GLY A 18 -18.63 -19.92 -12.72
C GLY A 18 -17.99 -18.61 -13.20
N PRO A 19 -18.32 -18.15 -14.43
CA PRO A 19 -17.62 -17.05 -15.09
C PRO A 19 -17.69 -15.73 -14.34
N GLU A 20 -18.88 -15.32 -13.86
CA GLU A 20 -19.07 -14.04 -13.19
C GLU A 20 -18.46 -14.04 -11.79
N PHE A 21 -18.83 -15.02 -10.95
CA PHE A 21 -18.36 -15.08 -9.56
C PHE A 21 -16.85 -15.30 -9.48
N GLY A 22 -16.29 -16.20 -10.30
CA GLY A 22 -14.85 -16.41 -10.37
C GLY A 22 -14.08 -15.17 -10.80
N THR A 23 -14.64 -14.36 -11.71
CA THR A 23 -14.04 -13.07 -12.10
C THR A 23 -14.10 -12.05 -10.98
N ALA A 24 -15.25 -11.93 -10.29
CA ALA A 24 -15.42 -11.00 -9.18
C ALA A 24 -14.42 -11.29 -8.04
N ILE A 25 -14.30 -12.55 -7.65
CA ILE A 25 -13.35 -12.97 -6.59
C ILE A 25 -11.91 -12.72 -7.00
N TYR A 26 -11.53 -13.05 -8.23
CA TYR A 26 -10.17 -12.80 -8.72
C TYR A 26 -9.74 -11.34 -8.54
N TRP A 27 -10.60 -10.40 -8.95
CA TRP A 27 -10.30 -8.99 -8.89
C TRP A 27 -10.36 -8.42 -7.47
N LEU A 28 -11.31 -8.86 -6.65
CA LEU A 28 -11.38 -8.45 -5.24
C LEU A 28 -10.18 -8.95 -4.43
N ASP A 29 -9.78 -10.21 -4.66
CA ASP A 29 -8.60 -10.81 -4.04
C ASP A 29 -7.31 -10.07 -4.43
N ASN A 30 -7.15 -9.73 -5.71
CA ASN A 30 -6.00 -8.94 -6.16
C ASN A 30 -6.02 -7.51 -5.58
N ALA A 31 -7.19 -6.86 -5.53
CA ALA A 31 -7.32 -5.53 -4.94
C ALA A 31 -6.95 -5.53 -3.45
N LEU A 32 -7.40 -6.55 -2.72
CA LEU A 32 -7.07 -6.74 -1.31
C LEU A 32 -5.57 -7.05 -1.12
N THR A 33 -5.02 -7.96 -1.92
CA THR A 33 -3.58 -8.30 -1.89
C THR A 33 -2.72 -7.06 -2.10
N ASN A 34 -3.05 -6.24 -3.11
CA ASN A 34 -2.33 -4.99 -3.37
C ASN A 34 -2.44 -4.02 -2.20
N ALA A 35 -3.61 -3.91 -1.55
CA ALA A 35 -3.78 -3.07 -0.36
C ALA A 35 -2.89 -3.54 0.81
N PHE A 36 -2.75 -4.85 1.03
CA PHE A 36 -1.83 -5.38 2.04
C PHE A 36 -0.35 -5.14 1.70
N ILE A 37 0.04 -5.27 0.42
CA ILE A 37 1.40 -4.93 -0.04
C ILE A 37 1.70 -3.44 0.21
N GLU A 38 0.79 -2.54 -0.17
CA GLU A 38 0.93 -1.10 0.12
C GLU A 38 1.04 -0.84 1.62
N LEU A 39 0.25 -1.55 2.44
CA LEU A 39 0.26 -1.41 3.90
C LEU A 39 1.60 -1.88 4.48
N GLN A 40 2.14 -2.99 3.99
CA GLN A 40 3.44 -3.52 4.40
C GLN A 40 4.57 -2.55 4.06
N ILE A 41 4.58 -2.00 2.83
CA ILE A 41 5.55 -0.98 2.42
C ILE A 41 5.44 0.25 3.31
N PHE A 42 4.23 0.77 3.53
CA PHE A 42 4.00 1.93 4.38
C PHE A 42 4.47 1.69 5.82
N HIS A 43 4.13 0.53 6.39
CA HIS A 43 4.56 0.13 7.73
C HIS A 43 6.08 0.04 7.83
N GLY A 44 6.70 -0.61 6.85
CA GLY A 44 8.14 -0.79 6.79
C GLY A 44 8.90 0.53 6.64
N PHE A 45 8.39 1.49 5.87
CA PHE A 45 9.04 2.80 5.72
C PHE A 45 8.77 3.76 6.89
N PHE A 46 7.52 3.87 7.34
CA PHE A 46 7.09 5.04 8.14
C PHE A 46 6.65 4.70 9.57
N VAL A 47 6.38 3.44 9.90
CA VAL A 47 5.80 3.08 11.20
C VAL A 47 6.80 2.36 12.10
N THR A 48 7.56 1.42 11.55
CA THR A 48 8.40 0.49 12.35
C THR A 48 9.53 1.15 13.13
N SER A 49 10.14 2.23 12.63
CA SER A 49 11.28 2.87 13.29
C SER A 49 11.55 4.29 12.78
N PRO A 50 11.73 5.29 13.66
CA PRO A 50 12.13 6.64 13.27
C PRO A 50 13.39 6.68 12.40
N LYS A 51 14.38 5.81 12.68
CA LYS A 51 15.60 5.70 11.87
C LYS A 51 15.36 5.39 10.39
N ARG A 52 14.27 4.70 10.05
CA ARG A 52 13.94 4.41 8.64
C ARG A 52 13.44 5.67 7.94
N VAL A 53 12.67 6.48 8.65
CA VAL A 53 12.22 7.79 8.16
C VAL A 53 13.41 8.75 8.03
N GLU A 54 14.38 8.70 8.95
CA GLU A 54 15.63 9.47 8.84
C GLU A 54 16.40 9.12 7.56
N VAL A 55 16.61 7.83 7.27
CA VAL A 55 17.28 7.37 6.03
C VAL A 55 16.57 7.89 4.78
N LEU A 56 15.24 7.84 4.75
CA LEU A 56 14.45 8.38 3.64
C LEU A 56 14.61 9.90 3.50
N ASN A 57 14.59 10.62 4.62
CA ASN A 57 14.69 12.08 4.64
C ASN A 57 16.10 12.59 4.28
N GLU A 58 17.14 11.88 4.70
CA GLU A 58 18.53 12.14 4.31
C GLU A 58 18.72 11.99 2.80
N ALA A 59 18.08 10.98 2.19
CA ALA A 59 18.10 10.80 0.74
C ALA A 59 17.31 11.91 0.02
N SER A 60 16.07 12.15 0.46
CA SER A 60 15.25 13.29 0.03
C SER A 60 13.99 13.42 0.89
N GLY A 61 13.97 14.40 1.80
CA GLY A 61 12.80 14.68 2.63
C GLY A 61 11.54 15.04 1.85
N LEU A 62 11.70 15.70 0.69
CA LEU A 62 10.57 16.03 -0.18
C LEU A 62 9.94 14.75 -0.76
N VAL A 63 10.75 13.87 -1.35
CA VAL A 63 10.26 12.61 -1.92
C VAL A 63 9.67 11.72 -0.83
N ALA A 64 10.33 11.61 0.33
CA ALA A 64 9.84 10.83 1.47
C ALA A 64 8.45 11.31 1.94
N THR A 65 8.27 12.63 2.06
CA THR A 65 6.99 13.24 2.47
C THR A 65 5.89 12.93 1.47
N TYR A 66 6.14 13.15 0.18
CA TYR A 66 5.15 12.88 -0.86
C TYR A 66 4.86 11.38 -1.00
N ALA A 67 5.87 10.51 -0.94
CA ALA A 67 5.69 9.07 -1.00
C ALA A 67 4.83 8.57 0.17
N GLY A 68 5.12 9.01 1.40
CA GLY A 68 4.33 8.64 2.58
C GLY A 68 2.88 9.09 2.48
N LYS A 69 2.65 10.34 2.05
CA LYS A 69 1.29 10.86 1.83
C LYS A 69 0.54 10.08 0.75
N THR A 70 1.16 9.84 -0.41
CA THR A 70 0.54 9.14 -1.54
C THR A 70 0.21 7.70 -1.19
N LEU A 71 1.12 6.97 -0.52
CA LEU A 71 0.85 5.61 -0.06
C LEU A 71 -0.33 5.56 0.92
N TRP A 72 -0.37 6.51 1.86
CA TRP A 72 -1.46 6.59 2.83
C TRP A 72 -2.82 6.88 2.17
N ASP A 73 -2.86 7.86 1.26
CA ASP A 73 -4.08 8.22 0.55
C ASP A 73 -4.52 7.08 -0.40
N SER A 74 -3.57 6.36 -1.02
CA SER A 74 -3.85 5.15 -1.81
C SER A 74 -4.51 4.06 -0.97
N LEU A 75 -3.97 3.75 0.21
CA LEU A 75 -4.53 2.77 1.14
C LEU A 75 -5.98 3.12 1.53
N CYS A 76 -6.24 4.39 1.83
CA CYS A 76 -7.59 4.87 2.12
C CYS A 76 -8.55 4.63 0.94
N MET A 77 -8.10 4.90 -0.28
CA MET A 77 -8.88 4.67 -1.50
C MET A 77 -9.11 3.18 -1.77
N SER A 78 -8.11 2.32 -1.53
CA SER A 78 -8.21 0.87 -1.68
C SER A 78 -9.28 0.29 -0.73
N ILE A 79 -9.30 0.71 0.54
CA ILE A 79 -10.37 0.35 1.49
C ILE A 79 -11.74 0.82 0.97
N CYS A 80 -11.83 2.05 0.47
CA CYS A 80 -13.09 2.56 -0.06
C CYS A 80 -13.59 1.74 -1.25
N ARG A 81 -12.73 1.39 -2.22
CA ARG A 81 -13.12 0.58 -3.38
C ARG A 81 -13.63 -0.82 -2.97
N LEU A 82 -12.97 -1.45 -2.00
CA LEU A 82 -13.39 -2.76 -1.48
C LEU A 82 -14.72 -2.72 -0.75
N THR A 83 -15.03 -1.59 -0.10
CA THR A 83 -16.15 -1.49 0.82
C THR A 83 -17.24 -0.53 0.37
N ASP A 84 -17.13 0.14 -0.76
CA ASP A 84 -18.20 1.01 -1.24
C ASP A 84 -19.47 0.21 -1.54
N PRO A 85 -20.65 0.85 -1.54
CA PRO A 85 -21.87 0.19 -1.95
C PRO A 85 -21.75 -0.37 -3.37
N LYS A 86 -22.41 -1.50 -3.64
CA LYS A 86 -22.39 -2.17 -4.95
C LYS A 86 -22.95 -1.32 -6.10
N LYS A 87 -23.65 -0.22 -5.80
CA LYS A 87 -24.08 0.79 -6.77
C LYS A 87 -23.77 2.19 -6.25
N SER A 88 -23.15 3.01 -7.09
CA SER A 88 -22.95 4.44 -6.83
C SER A 88 -23.30 5.23 -8.09
N VAL A 89 -24.13 6.27 -7.94
CA VAL A 89 -24.59 7.12 -9.06
C VAL A 89 -25.10 6.30 -10.26
N GLY A 90 -25.82 5.21 -9.99
CA GLY A 90 -26.41 4.32 -11.00
C GLY A 90 -25.44 3.32 -11.66
N GLN A 91 -24.14 3.39 -11.37
CA GLN A 91 -23.14 2.46 -11.92
C GLN A 91 -22.84 1.31 -10.93
N PRO A 92 -22.70 0.06 -11.41
CA PRO A 92 -22.29 -1.06 -10.58
C PRO A 92 -20.80 -0.96 -10.20
N ASN A 93 -20.49 -1.24 -8.94
CA ASN A 93 -19.12 -1.31 -8.43
C ASN A 93 -18.77 -2.76 -8.15
N LEU A 94 -17.52 -3.14 -8.44
CA LEU A 94 -16.95 -4.38 -7.92
C LEU A 94 -16.42 -4.14 -6.50
N CYS A 95 -17.16 -4.62 -5.50
CA CYS A 95 -16.84 -4.48 -4.07
C CYS A 95 -17.25 -5.75 -3.30
N LEU A 96 -16.90 -5.85 -2.02
CA LEU A 96 -17.26 -7.02 -1.20
C LEU A 96 -18.77 -7.26 -1.10
N GLU A 97 -19.60 -6.21 -1.18
CA GLU A 97 -21.06 -6.35 -1.17
C GLU A 97 -21.58 -7.11 -2.39
N THR A 98 -20.87 -7.08 -3.53
CA THR A 98 -21.26 -7.87 -4.72
C THR A 98 -21.23 -9.38 -4.46
N LEU A 99 -20.44 -9.83 -3.48
CA LEU A 99 -20.37 -11.25 -3.13
C LEU A 99 -21.66 -11.77 -2.50
N CYS A 100 -22.47 -10.92 -1.87
CA CYS A 100 -23.80 -11.30 -1.37
C CYS A 100 -24.71 -11.80 -2.51
N ASP A 101 -24.59 -11.20 -3.70
CA ASP A 101 -25.40 -11.56 -4.86
C ASP A 101 -24.97 -12.95 -5.40
N TYR A 102 -23.66 -13.25 -5.38
CA TYR A 102 -23.12 -14.53 -5.85
C TYR A 102 -23.29 -15.68 -4.86
N LEU A 103 -23.11 -15.40 -3.57
CA LEU A 103 -23.32 -16.37 -2.50
C LEU A 103 -24.80 -16.67 -2.28
N LYS A 104 -25.73 -15.90 -2.88
CA LYS A 104 -27.16 -15.94 -2.56
C LYS A 104 -27.38 -15.88 -1.05
N GLU A 105 -27.24 -14.69 -0.49
CA GLU A 105 -27.28 -14.39 0.96
C GLU A 105 -28.15 -15.28 1.88
N ALA A 106 -29.32 -15.75 1.44
CA ALA A 106 -30.14 -16.70 2.19
C ALA A 106 -29.46 -18.06 2.49
N GLU A 107 -28.55 -18.51 1.62
CA GLU A 107 -27.77 -19.75 1.76
C GLU A 107 -26.53 -19.53 2.66
N HIS A 108 -26.06 -18.28 2.81
CA HIS A 108 -24.84 -17.93 3.55
C HIS A 108 -25.04 -16.68 4.45
N PRO A 109 -25.93 -16.74 5.46
CA PRO A 109 -26.32 -15.58 6.28
C PRO A 109 -25.16 -15.01 7.12
N GLU A 110 -24.19 -15.83 7.49
CA GLU A 110 -23.01 -15.41 8.24
C GLU A 110 -22.13 -14.44 7.45
N PHE A 111 -22.10 -14.55 6.11
CA PHE A 111 -21.34 -13.63 5.27
C PHE A 111 -21.81 -12.19 5.44
N ARG A 112 -23.11 -11.96 5.63
CA ARG A 112 -23.66 -10.62 5.87
C ARG A 112 -23.10 -10.02 7.17
N THR A 113 -22.88 -10.83 8.19
CA THR A 113 -22.30 -10.37 9.46
C THR A 113 -20.85 -9.95 9.25
N LEU A 114 -20.05 -10.76 8.55
CA LEU A 114 -18.65 -10.46 8.21
C LEU A 114 -18.54 -9.18 7.38
N LEU A 115 -19.44 -9.03 6.40
CA LEU A 115 -19.51 -7.84 5.56
C LEU A 115 -19.84 -6.60 6.40
N ASN A 116 -20.84 -6.67 7.27
CA ASN A 116 -21.24 -5.55 8.12
C ASN A 116 -20.09 -5.07 9.02
N ASP A 117 -19.29 -6.00 9.57
CA ASP A 117 -18.10 -5.67 10.34
C ASP A 117 -17.08 -4.87 9.50
N ALA A 118 -16.75 -5.36 8.30
CA ALA A 118 -15.83 -4.67 7.39
C ALA A 118 -16.36 -3.28 6.98
N MET A 119 -17.65 -3.18 6.70
CA MET A 119 -18.34 -1.94 6.33
C MET A 119 -18.33 -0.93 7.47
N GLN A 120 -18.45 -1.39 8.72
CA GLN A 120 -18.42 -0.55 9.91
C GLN A 120 -17.01 0.02 10.15
N THR A 121 -15.96 -0.80 10.03
CA THR A 121 -14.57 -0.34 10.16
C THR A 121 -14.15 0.60 9.04
N ALA A 122 -14.79 0.50 7.86
CA ALA A 122 -14.49 1.34 6.70
C ALA A 122 -15.10 2.75 6.76
N LYS A 123 -16.08 3.01 7.64
CA LYS A 123 -16.79 4.31 7.72
C LYS A 123 -15.86 5.53 7.80
N PRO A 124 -14.82 5.54 8.65
CA PRO A 124 -13.88 6.67 8.72
C PRO A 124 -13.14 6.93 7.40
N PHE A 125 -12.77 5.87 6.67
CA PHE A 125 -12.06 5.98 5.39
C PHE A 125 -12.94 6.60 4.31
N ARG A 126 -14.22 6.23 4.25
CA ARG A 126 -15.19 6.86 3.33
C ARG A 126 -15.40 8.34 3.67
N ALA A 127 -15.47 8.67 4.97
CA ALA A 127 -15.54 10.06 5.40
C ALA A 127 -14.30 10.85 4.95
N ARG A 128 -13.10 10.27 5.09
CA ARG A 128 -11.84 10.87 4.62
C ARG A 128 -11.82 11.04 3.11
N ARG A 129 -12.21 10.02 2.34
CA ARG A 129 -12.32 10.14 0.88
C ARG A 129 -13.21 11.32 0.51
N ASN A 130 -14.44 11.34 1.05
CA ASN A 130 -15.42 12.36 0.68
C ASN A 130 -14.92 13.76 1.04
N LYS A 131 -14.40 13.94 2.25
CA LYS A 131 -14.04 15.27 2.77
C LYS A 131 -12.67 15.77 2.33
N VAL A 132 -11.70 14.89 2.12
CA VAL A 132 -10.29 15.28 1.91
C VAL A 132 -9.81 14.93 0.51
N LEU A 133 -10.06 13.69 0.05
CA LEU A 133 -9.40 13.18 -1.16
C LEU A 133 -10.15 13.51 -2.46
N ALA A 134 -11.49 13.43 -2.44
CA ALA A 134 -12.30 13.53 -3.66
C ALA A 134 -12.96 14.90 -3.87
N HIS A 135 -13.42 15.55 -2.79
CA HIS A 135 -14.26 16.76 -2.92
C HIS A 135 -13.74 17.99 -2.18
N ALA A 136 -12.59 17.91 -1.50
CA ALA A 136 -11.95 19.01 -0.78
C ALA A 136 -12.97 19.88 -0.02
N ASP A 137 -13.67 19.26 0.94
CA ASP A 137 -14.70 19.90 1.75
C ASP A 137 -14.22 21.23 2.32
N ILE A 138 -15.02 22.29 2.15
CA ILE A 138 -14.59 23.67 2.43
C ILE A 138 -14.22 23.87 3.89
N ASP A 139 -14.96 23.29 4.83
CA ASP A 139 -14.70 23.45 6.26
C ASP A 139 -13.41 22.72 6.67
N ILE A 140 -13.13 21.58 6.04
CA ILE A 140 -11.89 20.83 6.26
C ILE A 140 -10.70 21.54 5.59
N ALA A 141 -10.87 22.01 4.36
CA ALA A 141 -9.83 22.70 3.60
C ALA A 141 -9.43 24.04 4.24
N THR A 142 -10.42 24.75 4.80
CA THR A 142 -10.21 26.01 5.54
C THR A 142 -9.90 25.81 7.03
N LYS A 143 -9.81 24.55 7.49
CA LYS A 143 -9.51 24.16 8.88
C LYS A 143 -10.52 24.66 9.93
N ILE A 144 -11.75 24.96 9.51
CA ILE A 144 -12.88 25.24 10.40
C ILE A 144 -13.28 23.96 11.15
N SER A 145 -13.17 22.80 10.49
CA SER A 145 -13.35 21.49 11.11
C SER A 145 -12.14 20.59 10.86
N THR A 146 -12.02 19.51 11.63
CA THR A 146 -11.02 18.46 11.40
C THR A 146 -11.70 17.12 11.27
N ILE A 147 -11.15 16.26 10.42
CA ILE A 147 -11.51 14.85 10.39
C ILE A 147 -10.51 14.07 11.23
N LYS A 148 -11.00 13.21 12.12
CA LYS A 148 -10.15 12.30 12.87
C LYS A 148 -9.33 11.46 11.89
N GLY A 149 -8.01 11.50 12.02
CA GLY A 149 -7.12 10.66 11.24
C GLY A 149 -7.32 9.19 11.55
N ASN A 150 -7.10 8.34 10.56
CA ASN A 150 -6.98 6.90 10.76
C ASN A 150 -5.53 6.57 11.15
N SER A 151 -5.36 5.61 12.05
CA SER A 151 -4.04 5.07 12.40
C SER A 151 -3.70 3.86 11.52
N TYR A 152 -2.42 3.48 11.50
CA TYR A 152 -1.98 2.22 10.89
C TYR A 152 -2.82 1.03 11.38
N ASN A 153 -3.10 0.96 12.69
CA ASN A 153 -3.89 -0.12 13.29
C ASN A 153 -5.35 -0.10 12.82
N ASP A 154 -5.94 1.08 12.63
CA ASP A 154 -7.30 1.19 12.08
C ASP A 154 -7.34 0.68 10.63
N THR A 155 -6.32 1.04 9.83
CA THR A 155 -6.18 0.59 8.44
C THR A 155 -6.00 -0.92 8.36
N LYS A 156 -5.07 -1.48 9.17
CA LYS A 156 -4.85 -2.92 9.23
C LYS A 156 -6.11 -3.67 9.64
N ASN A 157 -6.75 -3.26 10.74
CA ASN A 157 -7.98 -3.89 11.22
C ASN A 157 -9.08 -3.88 10.15
N CYS A 158 -9.23 -2.78 9.40
CA CYS A 158 -10.22 -2.73 8.32
C CYS A 158 -9.88 -3.70 7.18
N LEU A 159 -8.61 -3.81 6.78
CA LEU A 159 -8.17 -4.75 5.75
C LEU A 159 -8.29 -6.21 6.23
N ASP A 160 -8.01 -6.49 7.50
CA ASP A 160 -8.20 -7.83 8.10
C ASP A 160 -9.68 -8.26 8.03
N LYS A 161 -10.61 -7.35 8.30
CA LYS A 161 -12.06 -7.61 8.16
C LYS A 161 -12.45 -7.85 6.69
N CYS A 162 -11.84 -7.13 5.75
CA CYS A 162 -12.01 -7.40 4.32
C CYS A 162 -11.47 -8.78 3.93
N ALA A 163 -10.30 -9.17 4.47
CA ALA A 163 -9.69 -10.47 4.25
C ALA A 163 -10.55 -11.61 4.76
N VAL A 164 -11.19 -11.46 5.93
CA VAL A 164 -12.16 -12.45 6.44
C VAL A 164 -13.30 -12.69 5.45
N CYS A 165 -13.79 -11.64 4.77
CA CYS A 165 -14.84 -11.79 3.76
C CYS A 165 -14.35 -12.59 2.53
N VAL A 166 -13.16 -12.29 2.02
CA VAL A 166 -12.60 -13.02 0.86
C VAL A 166 -12.24 -14.46 1.25
N ASN A 167 -11.68 -14.66 2.44
CA ASN A 167 -11.34 -15.98 2.97
C ASN A 167 -12.57 -16.84 3.27
N TYR A 168 -13.73 -16.25 3.54
CA TYR A 168 -14.98 -17.00 3.63
C TYR A 168 -15.26 -17.76 2.33
N VAL A 169 -15.11 -17.10 1.17
CA VAL A 169 -15.30 -17.73 -0.15
C VAL A 169 -14.24 -18.79 -0.43
N TYR A 170 -12.98 -18.51 -0.11
CA TYR A 170 -11.91 -19.51 -0.27
C TYR A 170 -12.07 -20.72 0.66
N GLY A 171 -12.59 -20.52 1.87
CA GLY A 171 -12.91 -21.59 2.81
C GLY A 171 -14.03 -22.46 2.28
N GLU A 172 -15.14 -21.84 1.88
CA GLU A 172 -16.36 -22.53 1.45
C GLU A 172 -16.15 -23.32 0.15
N PHE A 173 -15.54 -22.71 -0.87
CA PHE A 173 -15.49 -23.31 -2.21
C PHE A 173 -14.17 -24.04 -2.52
N PHE A 174 -13.09 -23.75 -1.78
CA PHE A 174 -11.76 -24.28 -2.06
C PHE A 174 -11.11 -24.99 -0.88
N ALA A 175 -11.70 -24.94 0.33
CA ALA A 175 -11.10 -25.46 1.56
C ALA A 175 -9.68 -24.89 1.81
N THR A 176 -9.51 -23.61 1.50
CA THR A 176 -8.22 -22.90 1.60
C THR A 176 -8.36 -21.59 2.34
N THR A 177 -7.24 -21.08 2.85
CA THR A 177 -7.17 -19.75 3.45
C THR A 177 -5.99 -19.00 2.83
N MET A 178 -6.26 -17.77 2.41
CA MET A 178 -5.26 -16.84 1.89
C MET A 178 -4.63 -16.07 3.06
N LEU A 179 -3.30 -16.05 3.10
CA LEU A 179 -2.52 -15.30 4.07
C LEU A 179 -2.12 -13.96 3.44
N TYR A 180 -2.84 -12.89 3.79
CA TYR A 180 -2.59 -11.55 3.24
C TYR A 180 -1.53 -10.76 4.01
N ASP A 181 -1.46 -10.95 5.33
CA ASP A 181 -0.52 -10.23 6.21
C ASP A 181 0.96 -10.60 5.98
N ASP A 182 1.21 -11.80 5.44
CA ASP A 182 2.55 -12.33 5.17
C ASP A 182 2.81 -12.41 3.67
N CYS A 183 2.60 -11.31 2.95
CA CYS A 183 2.91 -11.24 1.52
C CYS A 183 4.42 -11.44 1.29
N ILE A 184 4.81 -12.67 0.94
CA ILE A 184 6.17 -12.99 0.51
C ILE A 184 6.32 -12.56 -0.95
N THR A 185 7.00 -11.44 -1.17
CA THR A 185 7.34 -11.00 -2.53
C THR A 185 8.55 -11.80 -3.03
N ALA A 186 8.49 -12.27 -4.28
CA ALA A 186 9.65 -12.90 -4.93
C ALA A 186 10.78 -11.90 -5.23
N THR A 187 10.50 -10.60 -5.13
CA THR A 187 11.41 -9.49 -5.38
C THR A 187 11.95 -8.89 -4.08
N LYS A 188 12.97 -8.05 -4.20
CA LYS A 188 13.49 -7.22 -3.11
C LYS A 188 12.37 -6.33 -2.54
N ASP A 189 12.26 -6.31 -1.21
CA ASP A 189 11.21 -5.63 -0.46
C ASP A 189 11.59 -4.19 -0.07
N GLU A 190 10.78 -3.57 0.79
CA GLU A 190 11.02 -2.22 1.29
C GLU A 190 12.32 -2.10 2.11
N ARG A 191 12.78 -3.19 2.73
CA ARG A 191 14.02 -3.20 3.53
C ARG A 191 15.24 -3.18 2.63
N ALA A 192 15.21 -3.91 1.52
CA ALA A 192 16.26 -3.86 0.52
C ALA A 192 16.41 -2.45 -0.07
N PHE A 193 15.29 -1.76 -0.31
CA PHE A 193 15.30 -0.35 -0.74
C PHE A 193 15.95 0.57 0.31
N LEU A 194 15.55 0.45 1.58
CA LEU A 194 16.14 1.21 2.68
C LEU A 194 17.64 0.95 2.83
N LYS A 195 18.08 -0.30 2.65
CA LYS A 195 19.50 -0.66 2.72
C LYS A 195 20.30 0.06 1.63
N SER A 196 19.77 0.11 0.40
CA SER A 196 20.42 0.83 -0.69
C SER A 196 20.53 2.33 -0.38
N LEU A 197 19.46 2.95 0.12
CA LEU A 197 19.49 4.36 0.52
C LEU A 197 20.48 4.62 1.65
N TYR A 198 20.47 3.81 2.70
CA TYR A 198 21.39 3.95 3.83
C TYR A 198 22.86 3.89 3.39
N LEU A 199 23.21 2.92 2.56
CA LEU A 199 24.58 2.78 2.05
C LEU A 199 24.95 3.96 1.14
N GLY A 200 24.02 4.43 0.30
CA GLY A 200 24.22 5.61 -0.53
C GLY A 200 24.43 6.89 0.28
N ASN A 201 23.55 7.18 1.24
CA ASN A 201 23.66 8.33 2.13
C ASN A 201 25.00 8.31 2.89
N LYS A 202 25.38 7.13 3.40
CA LYS A 202 26.64 6.97 4.14
C LYS A 202 27.84 7.28 3.25
N LEU A 203 27.89 6.74 2.03
CA LEU A 203 28.98 7.02 1.09
C LEU A 203 29.09 8.52 0.77
N ILE A 204 27.95 9.18 0.51
CA ILE A 204 27.91 10.63 0.24
C ILE A 204 28.42 11.43 1.45
N ALA A 205 28.01 11.05 2.66
CA ALA A 205 28.44 11.70 3.89
C ALA A 205 29.95 11.51 4.15
N ASP A 206 30.45 10.29 3.98
CA ASP A 206 31.86 9.94 4.16
C ASP A 206 32.74 10.71 3.16
N ASN A 207 32.33 10.77 1.88
CA ASN A 207 33.04 11.55 0.85
C ASN A 207 33.01 13.05 1.18
N SER A 208 31.86 13.59 1.56
CA SER A 208 31.73 15.00 1.95
C SER A 208 32.64 15.36 3.12
N ALA A 209 32.79 14.46 4.10
CA ALA A 209 33.68 14.64 5.24
C ALA A 209 35.16 14.57 4.82
N ALA A 210 35.52 13.62 3.97
CA ALA A 210 36.88 13.49 3.42
C ALA A 210 37.27 14.73 2.61
N THR A 211 36.40 15.21 1.72
CA THR A 211 36.63 16.43 0.92
C THR A 211 36.82 17.64 1.83
N LYS A 212 35.98 17.84 2.86
CA LYS A 212 36.17 18.92 3.83
C LYS A 212 37.52 18.83 4.55
N ALA A 213 37.94 17.63 4.95
CA ALA A 213 39.22 17.42 5.61
C ALA A 213 40.41 17.72 4.68
N ALA A 214 40.32 17.35 3.39
CA ALA A 214 41.33 17.66 2.37
C ALA A 214 41.44 19.17 2.12
N VAL A 215 40.30 19.88 2.01
CA VAL A 215 40.26 21.34 1.87
C VAL A 215 40.94 22.05 3.05
N VAL A 216 40.68 21.62 4.28
CA VAL A 216 41.35 22.18 5.49
C VAL A 216 42.86 21.98 5.43
N LYS A 217 43.32 20.85 4.89
CA LYS A 217 44.74 20.54 4.69
C LYS A 217 45.34 21.21 3.45
N LYS A 218 44.53 21.87 2.61
CA LYS A 218 44.90 22.41 1.29
C LYS A 218 45.46 21.34 0.34
N ASP A 219 44.99 20.11 0.48
CA ASP A 219 45.35 18.97 -0.37
C ASP A 219 44.40 18.92 -1.58
N TRP A 220 44.70 19.73 -2.60
CA TRP A 220 43.83 19.86 -3.78
C TRP A 220 43.83 18.61 -4.66
N THR A 221 44.91 17.82 -4.64
CA THR A 221 44.99 16.55 -5.37
C THR A 221 44.01 15.53 -4.79
N GLU A 222 43.88 15.47 -3.46
CA GLU A 222 42.89 14.60 -2.82
C GLU A 222 41.45 15.07 -3.06
N VAL A 223 41.21 16.38 -3.11
CA VAL A 223 39.88 16.93 -3.48
C VAL A 223 39.48 16.48 -4.88
N GLU A 224 40.37 16.67 -5.87
CA GLU A 224 40.11 16.28 -7.27
C GLU A 224 39.89 14.76 -7.41
N ARG A 225 40.66 13.95 -6.67
CA ARG A 225 40.45 12.50 -6.60
C ARG A 225 39.06 12.13 -6.10
N LEU A 226 38.63 12.71 -4.97
CA LEU A 226 37.34 12.41 -4.35
C LEU A 226 36.13 12.85 -5.19
N GLU A 227 36.28 13.93 -5.96
CA GLU A 227 35.23 14.41 -6.88
C GLU A 227 35.09 13.54 -8.13
N THR A 228 36.19 12.90 -8.59
CA THR A 228 36.20 12.08 -9.81
C THR A 228 35.98 10.59 -9.55
N GLU A 229 36.17 10.11 -8.32
CA GLU A 229 36.05 8.69 -7.94
C GLU A 229 34.59 8.19 -7.89
N VAL A 230 33.62 9.09 -7.74
CA VAL A 230 32.19 8.76 -7.83
C VAL A 230 31.62 9.33 -9.12
N GLU A 231 31.65 8.51 -10.17
CA GLU A 231 30.98 8.84 -11.42
C GLU A 231 29.46 8.82 -11.20
N VAL A 232 28.86 10.02 -11.14
CA VAL A 232 27.41 10.18 -11.18
C VAL A 232 27.00 10.22 -12.66
N PRO A 233 26.16 9.29 -13.14
CA PRO A 233 25.69 9.34 -14.51
C PRO A 233 24.99 10.66 -14.81
N GLY A 234 25.31 11.29 -15.94
CA GLY A 234 24.77 12.61 -16.29
C GLY A 234 23.24 12.70 -16.39
N TRP A 235 22.51 11.58 -16.47
CA TRP A 235 21.04 11.58 -16.42
C TRP A 235 20.46 11.81 -15.01
N ILE A 236 21.29 11.73 -13.96
CA ILE A 236 20.90 12.05 -12.58
C ILE A 236 21.05 13.55 -12.29
N GLU A 237 22.01 14.19 -12.94
CA GLU A 237 22.26 15.62 -12.78
C GLU A 237 21.09 16.41 -13.36
N ARG A 238 20.63 17.44 -12.63
CA ARG A 238 19.64 18.37 -13.19
C ARG A 238 20.33 19.21 -14.26
N GLU A 239 19.72 19.29 -15.44
CA GLU A 239 20.05 20.29 -16.47
C GLU A 239 19.94 21.72 -15.92
#